data_AF-A0A538AVT0-F1
#
_entry.id   AF-A0A538AVT0-F1
#
_cell.length_a   1.000
_cell.length_b   1.000
_cell.length_c   1.000
_cell.angle_alpha   90.00
_cell.angle_beta   90.00
_cell.angle_gamma   90.00
#
_symmetry.space_group_name_H-M   'P 1'
#
loop_
_entity.id
_entity.type
_entity.pdbx_description
1 polymer ?
#
loop_
_entity_poly.entity_id
_entity_poly.type
_entity_poly.pdbx_seq_one_letter_code
_entity_poly.pdbx_strand_id
1 'polypeptide(L)'
;MNSARGRYTSAPDGNSNYVTRRQARWQLLIQDASAMALRGMGTRRAARTLCDEASGDRVALETAREHFVARLTEGGDIHAEKALRYLDSALAQGTALGAARHPLRTFARR
;
A
#
# COMPACT_ATOMS: atom_id res chain seq x y z
N MET A 1 3.53 -44.71 -39.90
CA MET A 1 4.79 -43.94 -39.84
C MET A 1 4.40 -42.48 -39.62
N ASN A 2 4.55 -41.96 -38.39
CA ASN A 2 5.71 -41.15 -37.94
C ASN A 2 5.93 -39.93 -38.85
N SER A 3 5.97 -38.66 -38.42
CA SER A 3 6.19 -38.08 -37.08
C SER A 3 5.75 -36.62 -37.05
N ALA A 4 5.39 -36.19 -35.83
CA ALA A 4 5.44 -34.86 -35.24
C ALA A 4 6.07 -33.70 -36.04
N ARG A 5 5.37 -32.56 -36.05
CA ARG A 5 5.88 -31.29 -35.50
C ARG A 5 4.76 -30.25 -35.39
N GLY A 6 4.11 -30.25 -34.24
CA GLY A 6 3.30 -29.14 -33.78
C GLY A 6 4.16 -27.89 -33.68
N ARG A 7 3.95 -26.94 -34.58
CA ARG A 7 4.38 -25.55 -34.40
C ARG A 7 3.30 -24.87 -33.57
N TYR A 8 3.48 -24.90 -32.26
CA TYR A 8 2.91 -23.89 -31.38
C TYR A 8 3.66 -22.59 -31.69
N THR A 9 3.19 -21.86 -32.71
CA THR A 9 3.55 -20.47 -32.86
C THR A 9 2.92 -19.74 -31.70
N SER A 10 3.80 -19.27 -30.80
CA SER A 10 3.50 -18.50 -29.62
C SER A 10 2.35 -17.53 -29.87
N ALA A 11 1.28 -17.70 -29.10
CA ALA A 11 0.35 -16.60 -28.88
C ALA A 11 1.19 -15.38 -28.46
N PRO A 12 0.89 -14.17 -28.97
CA PRO A 12 1.44 -12.98 -28.35
C PRO A 12 0.83 -12.89 -26.94
N ASP A 13 1.55 -13.44 -25.95
CA ASP A 13 1.43 -13.13 -24.54
C ASP A 13 1.78 -11.66 -24.34
N GLY A 14 0.88 -10.79 -24.78
CA GLY A 14 1.09 -9.35 -24.87
C GLY A 14 -0.16 -8.57 -24.51
N ASN A 15 -1.07 -9.15 -23.72
CA ASN A 15 -2.32 -8.50 -23.35
C ASN A 15 -2.63 -8.54 -21.84
N SER A 16 -1.60 -8.56 -20.99
CA SER A 16 -1.76 -8.33 -19.53
C SER A 16 -1.68 -6.85 -19.14
N ASN A 17 -1.60 -5.93 -20.12
CA ASN A 17 -1.50 -4.47 -19.90
C ASN A 17 -2.86 -3.73 -19.86
N TYR A 18 -3.99 -4.43 -19.88
CA TYR A 18 -5.33 -3.80 -19.92
C TYR A 18 -6.12 -3.83 -18.60
N VAL A 19 -5.50 -4.24 -17.49
CA VAL A 19 -6.14 -4.17 -16.15
C VAL A 19 -5.56 -3.05 -15.28
N THR A 20 -4.79 -2.11 -15.84
CA THR A 20 -4.60 -0.78 -15.24
C THR A 20 -5.81 0.11 -15.51
N ARG A 21 -7.00 -0.37 -15.14
CA ARG A 21 -8.09 0.53 -14.74
C ARG A 21 -7.56 1.30 -13.56
N ARG A 22 -7.07 2.52 -13.80
CA ARG A 22 -6.72 3.60 -12.85
C ARG A 22 -6.91 3.16 -11.39
N GLN A 23 -5.96 2.36 -10.89
CA GLN A 23 -6.14 1.68 -9.61
C GLN A 23 -6.13 2.75 -8.53
N ALA A 24 -7.12 2.73 -7.64
CA ALA A 24 -7.21 3.74 -6.60
C ALA A 24 -5.99 3.61 -5.68
N ARG A 25 -5.39 4.73 -5.27
CA ARG A 25 -4.12 4.73 -4.52
C ARG A 25 -4.16 3.85 -3.25
N TRP A 26 -5.30 3.82 -2.57
CA TRP A 26 -5.50 2.95 -1.40
C TRP A 26 -5.35 1.45 -1.72
N GLN A 27 -5.72 1.00 -2.93
CA GLN A 27 -5.58 -0.38 -3.35
C GLN A 27 -4.12 -0.77 -3.60
N LEU A 28 -3.29 0.16 -4.07
CA LEU A 28 -1.84 -0.03 -4.19
C LEU A 28 -1.20 -0.13 -2.81
N LEU A 29 -1.58 0.77 -1.90
CA LEU A 29 -1.10 0.76 -0.51
C LEU A 29 -1.44 -0.55 0.23
N ILE A 30 -2.60 -1.17 -0.05
CA ILE A 30 -2.94 -2.49 0.47
C ILE A 30 -1.96 -3.55 -0.03
N GLN A 31 -1.71 -3.60 -1.34
CA GLN A 31 -0.79 -4.57 -1.93
C GLN A 31 0.63 -4.40 -1.37
N ASP A 32 1.10 -3.16 -1.27
CA ASP A 32 2.42 -2.84 -0.74
C ASP A 32 2.54 -3.22 0.74
N ALA A 33 1.55 -2.87 1.57
CA ALA A 33 1.56 -3.21 3.00
C ALA A 33 1.56 -4.74 3.21
N SER A 34 0.75 -5.49 2.44
CA SER A 34 0.76 -6.96 2.45
C SER A 34 2.10 -7.53 2.01
N ALA A 35 2.67 -7.03 0.91
CA ALA A 35 3.97 -7.49 0.41
C ALA A 35 5.10 -7.24 1.41
N MET A 36 5.10 -6.08 2.06
CA MET A 36 6.05 -5.74 3.13
C MET A 36 5.87 -6.63 4.37
N ALA A 37 4.62 -6.98 4.71
CA ALA A 37 4.32 -7.86 5.84
C ALA A 37 4.84 -9.28 5.58
N LEU A 38 4.58 -9.81 4.37
CA LEU A 38 5.07 -11.10 3.89
C LEU A 38 6.60 -11.17 3.86
N ARG A 39 7.26 -10.11 3.37
CA ARG A 39 8.73 -10.00 3.33
C ARG A 39 9.38 -9.80 4.71
N GLY A 40 8.59 -9.64 5.77
CA GLY A 40 9.12 -9.44 7.11
C GLY A 40 9.76 -8.07 7.34
N MET A 41 9.39 -7.03 6.57
CA MET A 41 10.01 -5.71 6.66
C MET A 41 9.91 -5.10 8.07
N GLY A 42 10.89 -4.28 8.46
CA GLY A 42 10.82 -3.52 9.72
C GLY A 42 9.80 -2.38 9.65
N THR A 43 9.02 -2.19 10.71
CA THR A 43 7.91 -1.22 10.79
C THR A 43 8.29 0.20 10.37
N ARG A 44 9.43 0.72 10.84
CA ARG A 44 9.88 2.09 10.51
C ARG A 44 10.13 2.26 9.01
N ARG A 45 10.75 1.26 8.37
CA ARG A 45 11.06 1.29 6.93
C ARG A 45 9.78 1.17 6.11
N ALA A 46 8.91 0.23 6.49
CA ALA A 46 7.63 0.02 5.83
C ALA A 46 6.74 1.27 5.88
N ALA A 47 6.62 1.88 7.07
CA ALA A 47 5.84 3.10 7.25
C ALA A 47 6.37 4.27 6.41
N ARG A 48 7.69 4.44 6.32
CA ARG A 48 8.29 5.47 5.46
C ARG A 48 7.96 5.24 3.98
N THR A 49 8.12 4.01 3.50
CA THR A 49 7.77 3.65 2.12
C THR A 49 6.27 3.88 1.85
N LEU A 50 5.38 3.48 2.75
CA LEU A 50 3.94 3.73 2.60
C LEU A 50 3.58 5.22 2.60
N CYS A 51 4.26 6.05 3.41
CA CYS A 51 4.10 7.51 3.35
C CYS A 51 4.54 8.08 2.00
N ASP A 52 5.69 7.62 1.48
CA ASP A 52 6.23 8.07 0.20
C ASP A 52 5.28 7.67 -0.95
N GLU A 53 4.79 6.43 -0.97
CA GLU A 53 3.83 5.92 -1.97
C GLU A 53 2.45 6.60 -1.88
N ALA A 54 1.99 6.91 -0.67
CA ALA A 54 0.78 7.69 -0.47
C ALA A 54 0.91 9.11 -1.04
N SER A 55 2.14 9.64 -1.14
CA SER A 55 2.42 10.96 -1.72
C SER A 55 1.57 12.08 -1.09
N GLY A 56 1.40 12.01 0.24
CA GLY A 56 0.59 12.95 1.01
C GLY A 56 -0.93 12.69 0.99
N ASP A 57 -1.41 11.68 0.28
CA ASP A 57 -2.82 11.27 0.30
C ASP A 57 -3.13 10.47 1.58
N ARG A 58 -3.48 11.22 2.63
CA ARG A 58 -3.84 10.64 3.92
C ARG A 58 -5.12 9.80 3.86
N VAL A 59 -6.09 10.21 3.05
CA VAL A 59 -7.37 9.48 2.91
C VAL A 59 -7.09 8.10 2.34
N ALA A 60 -6.19 7.98 1.36
CA ALA A 60 -5.81 6.67 0.82
C ALA A 60 -5.18 5.75 1.87
N LEU A 61 -4.37 6.27 2.80
CA LEU A 61 -3.81 5.50 3.92
C LEU A 61 -4.90 5.07 4.91
N GLU A 62 -5.84 5.96 5.24
CA GLU A 62 -6.98 5.65 6.12
C GLU A 62 -7.90 4.58 5.50
N THR A 63 -8.22 4.69 4.21
CA THR A 63 -9.02 3.67 3.51
C THR A 63 -8.30 2.32 3.44
N ALA A 64 -6.98 2.31 3.18
CA ALA A 64 -6.20 1.08 3.20
C ALA A 64 -6.19 0.43 4.60
N ARG A 65 -6.08 1.26 5.66
CA ARG A 65 -6.14 0.81 7.05
C ARG A 65 -7.49 0.18 7.37
N GLU A 66 -8.60 0.83 7.02
CA GLU A 66 -9.95 0.32 7.24
C GLU A 66 -10.18 -1.04 6.59
N HIS A 67 -9.63 -1.25 5.39
CA HIS A 67 -9.69 -2.55 4.72
C HIS A 67 -9.04 -3.65 5.56
N PHE A 68 -7.87 -3.41 6.17
CA PHE A 68 -7.22 -4.41 7.03
C PHE A 68 -7.96 -4.62 8.35
N VAL A 69 -8.58 -3.58 8.91
CA VAL A 69 -9.45 -3.72 10.09
C VAL A 69 -10.61 -4.66 9.76
N ALA A 70 -11.31 -4.46 8.65
CA ALA A 70 -12.39 -5.36 8.21
C ALA A 70 -11.88 -6.80 8.03
N ARG A 71 -10.75 -6.97 7.33
CA ARG A 71 -10.15 -8.29 7.07
C ARG A 71 -9.73 -9.04 8.35
N LEU A 72 -9.32 -8.33 9.39
CA LEU A 72 -9.01 -8.94 10.69
C LEU A 72 -10.26 -9.43 11.41
N THR A 73 -11.40 -8.73 11.27
CA THR A 73 -12.67 -9.19 11.84
C THR A 73 -13.18 -10.48 11.20
N GLU A 74 -12.78 -10.76 9.97
CA GLU A 74 -13.11 -11.98 9.22
C GLU A 74 -12.17 -13.17 9.56
N GLY A 75 -11.13 -12.95 10.37
CA GLY A 75 -10.36 -14.02 11.02
C GLY A 75 -9.34 -14.78 10.14
N GLY A 76 -8.88 -14.21 9.02
CA GLY A 76 -8.17 -14.97 7.98
C GLY A 76 -6.71 -14.65 7.67
N ASP A 77 -6.07 -13.67 8.31
CA ASP A 77 -4.78 -13.17 7.79
C ASP A 77 -3.76 -12.78 8.89
N ILE A 78 -2.78 -13.67 9.11
CA ILE A 78 -1.66 -13.50 10.05
C ILE A 78 -0.82 -12.26 9.70
N HIS A 79 -0.78 -11.87 8.42
CA HIS A 79 -0.01 -10.72 7.96
C HIS A 79 -0.82 -9.41 7.98
N ALA A 80 -2.15 -9.48 8.08
CA ALA A 80 -3.00 -8.29 8.15
C ALA A 80 -2.72 -7.44 9.39
N GLU A 81 -2.46 -8.04 10.56
CA GLU A 81 -2.09 -7.27 11.75
C GLU A 81 -0.79 -6.49 11.55
N LYS A 82 0.16 -7.09 10.84
CA LYS A 82 1.46 -6.49 10.60
C LYS A 82 1.37 -5.37 9.55
N ALA A 83 0.60 -5.60 8.49
CA ALA A 83 0.27 -4.58 7.49
C ALA A 83 -0.48 -3.39 8.12
N LEU A 84 -1.44 -3.66 9.00
CA LEU A 84 -2.16 -2.64 9.77
C LEU A 84 -1.21 -1.79 10.61
N ARG A 85 -0.29 -2.42 11.34
CA ARG A 85 0.75 -1.73 12.14
C ARG A 85 1.63 -0.79 11.30
N TYR A 86 1.92 -1.15 10.05
CA TYR A 86 2.68 -0.28 9.16
C TYR A 86 1.88 0.96 8.73
N LEU A 87 0.60 0.77 8.40
CA LEU A 87 -0.30 1.85 8.00
C LEU A 87 -0.57 2.81 9.16
N ASP A 88 -0.79 2.31 10.38
CA ASP A 88 -0.91 3.14 11.59
C ASP A 88 0.36 3.97 11.82
N SER A 89 1.53 3.34 11.65
CA SER A 89 2.82 4.03 11.78
C SER A 89 3.03 5.09 10.69
N ALA A 90 2.56 4.86 9.47
CA ALA A 90 2.61 5.83 8.38
C ALA A 90 1.69 7.02 8.65
N LEU A 91 0.47 6.78 9.12
CA LEU A 91 -0.47 7.83 9.51
C LEU A 91 0.07 8.68 10.66
N ALA A 92 0.69 8.06 11.67
CA ALA A 92 1.33 8.76 12.79
C ALA A 92 2.53 9.61 12.36
N GLN A 93 3.28 9.19 11.33
CA GLN A 93 4.35 10.02 10.76
C GLN A 93 3.80 11.22 10.00
N GLY A 94 2.71 11.04 9.25
CA GLY A 94 2.01 12.12 8.55
C GLY A 94 1.44 13.19 9.50
N THR A 95 0.90 12.79 10.65
CA THR A 95 0.41 13.73 11.68
C THR A 95 1.56 14.51 12.34
N ALA A 96 2.66 13.83 12.69
CA ALA A 96 3.83 14.47 13.27
C ALA A 96 4.47 15.50 12.31
N LEU A 97 4.55 15.19 11.02
CA LEU A 97 5.09 16.10 10.01
C LEU A 97 4.17 17.31 9.75
N GLY A 98 2.85 17.10 9.82
CA GLY A 98 1.86 18.18 9.81
C GLY A 98 1.98 19.12 11.00
N ALA A 99 2.18 18.58 12.20
CA ALA A 99 2.38 19.36 13.42
C ALA A 99 3.72 20.14 13.40
N ALA A 100 4.80 19.52 12.91
CA ALA A 100 6.12 20.14 12.80
C ALA A 100 6.20 21.28 11.76
N ARG A 101 5.33 21.27 10.74
CA ARG A 101 5.20 22.37 9.76
C ARG A 101 4.35 23.53 10.27
N HIS A 102 3.62 23.35 11.38
CA HIS A 102 2.67 24.32 11.93
C HIS A 102 3.04 25.02 13.27
N PRO A 103 4.29 25.06 13.79
CA PRO A 103 4.54 25.65 15.11
C PRO A 103 4.66 27.19 15.15
N LEU A 104 4.50 27.94 14.04
CA LEU A 104 4.83 29.38 14.01
C LEU A 104 3.75 30.29 13.38
N ARG A 105 2.49 30.22 13.84
CA ARG A 105 1.48 31.22 13.43
C ARG A 105 0.61 31.83 14.54
N THR A 106 1.03 31.74 15.80
CA THR A 106 0.21 32.27 16.89
C THR A 106 1.02 33.01 17.95
N PHE A 107 1.76 34.06 17.57
CA PHE A 107 2.12 35.14 18.50
C PHE A 107 2.20 36.48 17.77
N ALA A 108 1.05 37.05 17.46
CA ALA A 108 0.91 38.47 17.22
C ALA A 108 -0.34 38.96 17.96
N ARG A 109 -0.23 39.06 19.29
CA ARG A 109 -1.04 39.99 20.07
C ARG A 109 -0.29 41.31 20.10
N ARG A 110 -0.86 42.34 19.49
CA ARG A 110 -0.70 43.74 19.91
C ARG A 110 -2.06 44.39 19.82
#